data_AF-A0AA38RPZ8-F1
#
_entry.id   AF-A0AA38RPZ8-F1
#
_cell.length_a   1.000
_cell.length_b   1.000
_cell.length_c   1.000
_cell.angle_alpha   90.00
_cell.angle_beta   90.00
_cell.angle_gamma   90.00
#
_symmetry.space_group_name_H-M   'P 1'
#
loop_
_entity.id
_entity.type
_entity.pdbx_description
1 polymer ?
#
loop_
_entity_poly.entity_id
_entity_poly.type
_entity_poly.pdbx_seq_one_letter_code
_entity_poly.pdbx_strand_id
1 'polypeptide(L)'
;MGGLFKLFLWHLLSYGLYAYDLSTPRRPLGPLGVTLDYSLATTWPTALSNTGPQVPRNWAWSSHLTFNQPVSQITDAQLWQIAFDAYNEMAPDLAQYQINPRNTPSAMAVLAWGNQLILASSQKGPTSFSYNYPSTPVLSSLQLCQTVWRDDGVMNSDKTHRTDGKCSEQMAAHLYFFSETTDLPLQSARVAAVTKPSRNADLRATDPCGDPQRDTWGCNLFVASENLRVLDRTIAPAAYDLTTVAGGVAVIDQIQLCSTIRRY
;
A
#
# COMPACT_ATOMS: atom_id res chain seq x y z
N MET A 1 39.55 43.77 21.80
CA MET A 1 38.19 44.33 22.00
C MET A 1 37.87 45.10 20.74
N GLY A 2 36.91 44.79 19.87
CA GLY A 2 35.79 43.86 19.82
C GLY A 2 34.81 44.49 18.82
N GLY A 3 34.29 43.73 17.85
CA GLY A 3 33.18 44.20 17.01
C GLY A 3 33.33 44.10 15.49
N LEU A 4 33.95 43.02 14.98
CA LEU A 4 33.55 42.46 13.68
C LEU A 4 32.23 41.68 13.89
N PHE A 5 31.40 41.56 12.85
CA PHE A 5 30.16 40.76 12.77
C PHE A 5 28.87 41.36 13.35
N LYS A 6 28.22 42.24 12.58
CA LYS A 6 26.74 42.32 12.53
C LYS A 6 26.29 42.66 11.12
N LEU A 7 26.10 41.66 10.26
CA LEU A 7 25.19 41.64 9.11
C LEU A 7 25.35 40.34 8.32
N PHE A 8 25.09 39.21 8.97
CA PHE A 8 24.89 37.91 8.31
C PHE A 8 23.90 37.10 9.13
N LEU A 9 22.67 37.61 9.27
CA LEU A 9 21.62 36.85 9.94
C LEU A 9 20.21 37.25 9.48
N TRP A 10 19.96 37.26 8.17
CA TRP A 10 18.61 37.45 7.65
C TRP A 10 18.29 36.56 6.43
N HIS A 11 18.86 35.35 6.34
CA HIS A 11 18.56 34.37 5.27
C HIS A 11 18.32 32.92 5.79
N LEU A 12 17.97 32.74 7.07
CA LEU A 12 17.71 31.41 7.64
C LEU A 12 16.34 31.30 8.34
N LEU A 13 15.29 31.90 7.78
CA LEU A 13 13.92 31.72 8.29
C LEU A 13 12.85 31.76 7.19
N SER A 14 13.17 31.13 6.08
CA SER A 14 12.19 30.71 5.07
C SER A 14 12.36 29.22 4.77
N TYR A 15 12.51 28.41 5.82
CA TYR A 15 11.92 27.08 5.78
C TYR A 15 10.42 27.30 5.76
N GLY A 16 9.88 27.51 4.56
CA GLY A 16 8.44 27.52 4.34
C GLY A 16 7.87 26.35 5.11
N LEU A 17 6.98 26.67 6.04
CA LEU A 17 6.03 25.74 6.63
C LEU A 17 5.20 25.21 5.45
N TYR A 18 5.74 24.25 4.69
CA TYR A 18 4.98 23.53 3.70
C TYR A 18 3.91 22.84 4.51
N ALA A 19 2.66 23.31 4.43
CA ALA A 19 1.51 22.56 4.89
C ALA A 19 1.24 21.46 3.86
N TYR A 20 0.68 20.32 4.28
CA TYR A 20 0.03 19.46 3.29
C TYR A 20 -1.22 20.18 2.79
N ASP A 21 -1.57 20.06 1.52
CA ASP A 21 -2.87 20.48 1.02
C ASP A 21 -3.85 19.31 1.06
N LEU A 22 -4.30 18.98 2.27
CA LEU A 22 -5.36 17.98 2.51
C LEU A 22 -6.71 18.67 2.73
N SER A 23 -6.92 19.87 2.16
CA SER A 23 -8.18 20.61 2.33
C SER A 23 -9.38 19.88 1.73
N THR A 24 -9.15 19.18 0.61
CA THR A 24 -10.13 18.40 -0.12
C THR A 24 -9.49 17.16 -0.71
N PRO A 25 -10.24 16.05 -0.85
CA PRO A 25 -9.73 14.86 -1.51
C PRO A 25 -9.64 15.12 -3.04
N ARG A 26 -8.49 14.81 -3.65
CA ARG A 26 -8.20 15.01 -5.08
C ARG A 26 -8.56 13.77 -5.91
N ARG A 27 -8.78 13.94 -7.21
CA ARG A 27 -8.97 12.81 -8.13
C ARG A 27 -7.61 12.18 -8.49
N PRO A 28 -7.56 10.87 -8.77
CA PRO A 28 -6.35 10.25 -9.30
C PRO A 28 -5.95 10.88 -10.64
N LEU A 29 -4.65 10.88 -10.94
CA LEU A 29 -4.11 11.41 -12.20
C LEU A 29 -3.81 10.31 -13.23
N GLY A 30 -3.52 9.09 -12.76
CA GLY A 30 -3.13 7.97 -13.62
C GLY A 30 -4.31 7.10 -14.05
N PRO A 31 -4.16 6.35 -15.15
CA PRO A 31 -5.22 5.51 -15.72
C PRO A 31 -5.66 4.35 -14.82
N LEU A 32 -4.82 3.88 -13.89
CA LEU A 32 -5.18 2.85 -12.92
C LEU A 32 -5.94 3.41 -11.72
N GLY A 33 -6.10 4.73 -11.61
CA GLY A 33 -6.88 5.35 -10.55
C GLY A 33 -6.20 5.36 -9.18
N VAL A 34 -4.89 5.12 -9.09
CA VAL A 34 -4.19 5.07 -7.80
C VAL A 34 -4.19 6.46 -7.17
N THR A 35 -4.78 6.56 -5.98
CA THR A 35 -4.81 7.82 -5.22
C THR A 35 -4.68 7.59 -3.72
N LEU A 36 -4.36 8.67 -3.00
CA LEU A 36 -4.24 8.69 -1.55
C LEU A 36 -5.50 8.11 -0.89
N ASP A 37 -5.33 7.19 0.05
CA ASP A 37 -6.38 6.87 1.02
C ASP A 37 -6.54 8.08 1.96
N TYR A 38 -7.41 8.99 1.53
CA TYR A 38 -7.62 10.25 2.19
C TYR A 38 -8.17 10.06 3.61
N SER A 39 -8.98 9.02 3.82
CA SER A 39 -9.52 8.70 5.15
C SER A 39 -8.38 8.30 6.10
N LEU A 40 -7.50 7.39 5.68
CA LEU A 40 -6.33 7.01 6.47
C LEU A 40 -5.43 8.22 6.80
N ALA A 41 -5.28 9.16 5.87
CA ALA A 41 -4.44 10.33 6.07
C ALA A 41 -5.03 11.39 7.02
N THR A 42 -6.37 11.42 7.19
CA THR A 42 -7.07 12.52 7.87
C THR A 42 -7.84 12.09 9.12
N THR A 43 -8.30 10.85 9.19
CA THR A 43 -9.13 10.34 10.30
C THR A 43 -8.43 9.31 11.17
N TRP A 44 -7.31 8.74 10.73
CA TRP A 44 -6.62 7.65 11.42
C TRP A 44 -5.30 8.06 12.12
N PRO A 45 -5.04 7.58 13.36
CA PRO A 45 -5.95 6.80 14.24
C PRO A 45 -7.01 7.66 14.93
N THR A 46 -6.82 8.97 14.90
CA THR A 46 -7.75 9.98 15.40
C THR A 46 -7.82 11.09 14.35
N ALA A 47 -8.94 11.80 14.29
CA ALA A 47 -9.09 12.93 13.37
C ALA A 47 -7.96 13.96 13.54
N LEU A 48 -7.33 14.32 12.43
CA LEU A 48 -6.26 15.30 12.34
C LEU A 48 -6.76 16.53 11.56
N SER A 49 -6.27 17.72 11.92
CA SER A 49 -6.59 18.94 11.17
C SER A 49 -6.13 18.80 9.73
N ASN A 50 -7.00 19.09 8.76
CA ASN A 50 -6.69 19.05 7.34
C ASN A 50 -5.92 20.27 6.84
N THR A 51 -5.81 21.30 7.68
CA THR A 51 -5.12 22.56 7.42
C THR A 51 -4.12 22.88 8.54
N GLY A 52 -3.14 23.73 8.25
CA GLY A 52 -2.12 24.14 9.22
C GLY A 52 -0.79 23.40 9.08
N PRO A 53 0.07 23.40 10.10
CA PRO A 53 1.42 22.83 10.00
C PRO A 53 1.40 21.33 9.70
N GLN A 54 2.45 20.83 9.03
CA GLN A 54 2.61 19.40 8.78
C GLN A 54 2.72 18.63 10.10
N VAL A 55 1.69 17.83 10.39
CA VAL A 55 1.70 16.84 11.47
C VAL A 55 2.03 15.45 10.91
N PRO A 56 2.69 14.57 11.68
CA PRO A 56 2.88 13.18 11.28
C PRO A 56 1.54 12.50 10.95
N ARG A 57 1.51 11.73 9.86
CA ARG A 57 0.31 11.04 9.36
C ARG A 57 0.64 9.63 8.90
N ASN A 58 -0.41 8.85 8.70
CA ASN A 58 -0.34 7.58 7.99
C ASN A 58 -0.70 7.80 6.52
N TRP A 59 0.02 7.12 5.64
CA TRP A 59 -0.11 7.26 4.21
C TRP A 59 -0.22 5.88 3.58
N ALA A 60 -1.22 5.73 2.72
CA ALA A 60 -1.39 4.61 1.83
C ALA A 60 -2.06 5.13 0.55
N TRP A 61 -1.83 4.43 -0.55
CA TRP A 61 -2.43 4.69 -1.84
C TRP A 61 -3.11 3.41 -2.28
N SER A 62 -4.28 3.56 -2.88
CA SER A 62 -5.03 2.43 -3.38
C SER A 62 -5.86 2.79 -4.60
N SER A 63 -6.29 1.75 -5.29
CA SER A 63 -7.32 1.79 -6.33
C SER A 63 -8.02 0.44 -6.38
N HIS A 64 -9.25 0.45 -6.87
CA HIS A 64 -10.05 -0.72 -7.11
C HIS A 64 -10.61 -0.67 -8.54
N LEU A 65 -10.40 -1.75 -9.29
CA LEU A 65 -10.84 -1.87 -10.68
C LEU A 65 -11.74 -3.08 -10.83
N THR A 66 -12.90 -2.89 -11.45
CA THR A 66 -13.79 -3.98 -11.89
C THR A 66 -13.74 -4.09 -13.40
N PHE A 67 -13.52 -5.30 -13.91
CA PHE A 67 -13.41 -5.63 -15.35
C PHE A 67 -14.69 -6.27 -15.87
N ASN A 68 -14.94 -6.12 -17.17
CA ASN A 68 -16.10 -6.74 -17.83
C ASN A 68 -16.00 -8.27 -17.91
N GLN A 69 -14.78 -8.83 -17.86
CA GLN A 69 -14.51 -10.26 -17.84
C GLN A 69 -13.62 -10.65 -16.66
N PRO A 70 -13.56 -11.94 -16.31
CA PRO A 70 -12.72 -12.41 -15.22
C PRO A 70 -11.26 -12.01 -15.39
N VAL A 71 -10.64 -11.55 -14.30
CA VAL A 71 -9.24 -11.14 -14.31
C VAL A 71 -8.30 -12.31 -14.57
N SER A 72 -8.76 -13.57 -14.48
CA SER A 72 -8.01 -14.76 -14.90
C SER A 72 -7.56 -14.70 -16.38
N GLN A 73 -8.17 -13.85 -17.22
CA GLN A 73 -7.72 -13.57 -18.58
C GLN A 73 -6.51 -12.63 -18.63
N ILE A 74 -6.23 -11.88 -17.56
CA ILE A 74 -5.03 -11.06 -17.40
C ILE A 74 -3.87 -11.99 -17.06
N THR A 75 -2.84 -11.99 -17.89
CA THR A 75 -1.64 -12.81 -17.68
C THR A 75 -0.83 -12.32 -16.48
N ASP A 76 -0.03 -13.19 -15.88
CA ASP A 76 0.84 -12.82 -14.76
C ASP A 76 1.88 -11.75 -15.16
N ALA A 77 2.36 -11.79 -16.41
CA ALA A 77 3.23 -10.75 -16.98
C ALA A 77 2.55 -9.37 -17.04
N GLN A 78 1.26 -9.33 -17.40
CA GLN A 78 0.48 -8.09 -17.41
C GLN A 78 0.18 -7.60 -15.98
N LEU A 79 -0.13 -8.51 -15.04
CA LEU A 79 -0.29 -8.14 -13.63
C LEU A 79 0.98 -7.53 -13.04
N TRP A 80 2.15 -8.04 -13.42
CA TRP A 80 3.42 -7.40 -13.04
C TRP A 80 3.51 -5.97 -13.58
N GLN A 81 3.26 -5.74 -14.87
CA GLN A 81 3.29 -4.39 -15.44
C GLN A 81 2.28 -3.45 -14.78
N ILE A 82 1.07 -3.93 -14.49
CA ILE A 82 0.06 -3.19 -13.71
C ILE A 82 0.61 -2.80 -12.34
N ALA A 83 1.29 -3.70 -11.62
CA ALA A 83 1.91 -3.39 -10.33
C ALA A 83 2.99 -2.30 -10.42
N PHE A 84 3.83 -2.36 -11.46
CA PHE A 84 4.86 -1.35 -11.74
C PHE A 84 4.24 0.02 -12.02
N ASP A 85 3.23 0.07 -12.89
CA ASP A 85 2.56 1.30 -13.27
C ASP A 85 1.80 1.91 -12.08
N ALA A 86 1.09 1.07 -11.32
CA ALA A 86 0.38 1.48 -10.10
C ALA A 86 1.32 2.13 -9.08
N TYR A 87 2.52 1.57 -8.89
CA TYR A 87 3.52 2.19 -8.00
C TYR A 87 3.92 3.58 -8.52
N ASN A 88 4.12 3.72 -9.83
CA ASN A 88 4.56 4.97 -10.44
C ASN A 88 3.48 6.07 -10.40
N GLU A 89 2.19 5.71 -10.38
CA GLU A 89 1.09 6.66 -10.22
C GLU A 89 1.06 7.36 -8.84
N MET A 90 1.66 6.76 -7.80
CA MET A 90 1.71 7.38 -6.47
C MET A 90 2.45 8.72 -6.47
N ALA A 91 3.52 8.86 -7.25
CA ALA A 91 4.37 10.04 -7.23
C ALA A 91 3.64 11.33 -7.68
N PRO A 92 2.98 11.36 -8.85
CA PRO A 92 2.20 12.53 -9.25
C PRO A 92 0.98 12.75 -8.33
N ASP A 93 0.30 11.70 -7.84
CA ASP A 93 -0.83 11.86 -6.93
C ASP A 93 -0.41 12.50 -5.59
N LEU A 94 0.71 12.03 -5.01
CA LEU A 94 1.30 12.58 -3.79
C LEU A 94 1.67 14.07 -3.93
N ALA A 95 2.14 14.48 -5.11
CA ALA A 95 2.48 15.87 -5.41
C ALA A 95 1.25 16.80 -5.38
N GLN A 96 0.04 16.30 -5.72
CA GLN A 96 -1.20 17.08 -5.66
C GLN A 96 -1.49 17.60 -4.24
N TYR A 97 -1.08 16.86 -3.22
CA TYR A 97 -1.30 17.18 -1.82
C TYR A 97 -0.11 17.88 -1.15
N GLN A 98 0.92 18.25 -1.93
CA GLN A 98 2.17 18.83 -1.42
C GLN A 98 2.84 17.95 -0.34
N ILE A 99 2.63 16.63 -0.42
CA ILE A 99 3.25 15.67 0.47
C ILE A 99 4.72 15.54 0.10
N ASN A 100 5.58 15.39 1.10
CA ASN A 100 7.00 15.21 0.83
C ASN A 100 7.24 13.81 0.21
N PRO A 101 8.02 13.67 -0.87
CA PRO A 101 8.40 12.36 -1.43
C PRO A 101 9.10 11.41 -0.45
N ARG A 102 9.55 11.87 0.73
CA ARG A 102 9.99 10.98 1.83
C ARG A 102 8.86 10.12 2.41
N ASN A 103 7.61 10.53 2.20
CA ASN A 103 6.41 9.86 2.70
C ASN A 103 5.82 8.87 1.70
N THR A 104 6.40 8.71 0.50
CA THR A 104 5.99 7.68 -0.45
C THR A 104 6.22 6.29 0.17
N PRO A 105 5.20 5.41 0.19
CA PRO A 105 5.37 4.01 0.49
C PRO A 105 6.38 3.33 -0.44
N SER A 106 7.04 2.29 0.06
CA SER A 106 8.11 1.60 -0.67
C SER A 106 7.63 0.38 -1.46
N ALA A 107 6.35 0.02 -1.36
CA ALA A 107 5.79 -1.16 -2.00
C ALA A 107 4.41 -0.87 -2.60
N MET A 108 4.04 -1.63 -3.63
CA MET A 108 2.71 -1.67 -4.23
C MET A 108 2.37 -3.12 -4.54
N ALA A 109 1.19 -3.57 -4.12
CA ALA A 109 0.67 -4.89 -4.42
C ALA A 109 -0.53 -4.82 -5.37
N VAL A 110 -0.66 -5.88 -6.17
CA VAL A 110 -1.87 -6.21 -6.93
C VAL A 110 -2.49 -7.44 -6.28
N LEU A 111 -3.77 -7.39 -5.96
CA LEU A 111 -4.59 -8.53 -5.55
C LEU A 111 -5.68 -8.74 -6.60
N ALA A 112 -5.72 -9.93 -7.22
CA ALA A 112 -6.58 -10.22 -8.37
C ALA A 112 -7.48 -11.43 -8.11
N TRP A 113 -8.79 -11.25 -8.19
CA TRP A 113 -9.79 -12.31 -8.02
C TRP A 113 -11.04 -12.02 -8.85
N GLY A 114 -11.83 -13.04 -9.21
CA GLY A 114 -13.09 -12.84 -9.94
C GLY A 114 -12.94 -11.92 -11.16
N ASN A 115 -13.60 -10.75 -11.11
CA ASN A 115 -13.50 -9.67 -12.11
C ASN A 115 -12.80 -8.42 -11.55
N GLN A 116 -12.10 -8.51 -10.43
CA GLN A 116 -11.65 -7.37 -9.65
C GLN A 116 -10.13 -7.37 -9.43
N LEU A 117 -9.56 -6.17 -9.40
CA LEU A 117 -8.20 -5.89 -8.95
C LEU A 117 -8.23 -4.86 -7.82
N ILE A 118 -7.49 -5.13 -6.74
CA ILE A 118 -7.08 -4.10 -5.78
C ILE A 118 -5.61 -3.78 -6.02
N LEU A 119 -5.31 -2.49 -6.12
CA LEU A 119 -3.97 -1.93 -6.06
C LEU A 119 -3.82 -1.31 -4.68
N ALA A 120 -2.82 -1.71 -3.91
CA ALA A 120 -2.60 -1.16 -2.58
C ALA A 120 -1.11 -1.02 -2.26
N SER A 121 -0.70 0.17 -1.83
CA SER A 121 0.66 0.39 -1.37
C SER A 121 0.87 -0.12 0.06
N SER A 122 2.14 -0.27 0.45
CA SER A 122 2.44 -0.44 1.87
C SER A 122 2.04 0.80 2.66
N GLN A 123 1.84 0.65 3.96
CA GLN A 123 1.56 1.78 4.82
C GLN A 123 2.86 2.49 5.23
N LYS A 124 2.90 3.81 5.09
CA LYS A 124 3.92 4.68 5.68
C LYS A 124 3.31 5.41 6.88
N GLY A 125 4.02 5.54 8.00
CA GLY A 125 3.56 6.37 9.11
C GLY A 125 3.83 5.76 10.49
N PRO A 126 3.47 6.51 11.55
CA PRO A 126 3.84 6.18 12.92
C PRO A 126 3.10 4.96 13.49
N THR A 127 1.88 4.68 13.05
CA THR A 127 1.03 3.61 13.62
C THR A 127 0.83 2.48 12.63
N SER A 128 0.47 1.26 13.06
CA SER A 128 0.06 0.17 12.16
C SER A 128 -1.47 0.12 12.05
N PHE A 129 -2.00 0.17 10.82
CA PHE A 129 -3.43 -0.08 10.63
C PHE A 129 -3.78 -1.53 10.98
N SER A 130 -3.02 -2.50 10.47
CA SER A 130 -3.29 -3.92 10.68
C SER A 130 -3.30 -4.35 12.15
N TYR A 131 -2.46 -3.76 13.00
CA TYR A 131 -2.42 -4.12 14.42
C TYR A 131 -3.32 -3.25 15.30
N ASN A 132 -3.57 -2.00 14.92
CA ASN A 132 -4.29 -1.06 15.80
C ASN A 132 -5.77 -0.90 15.41
N TYR A 133 -6.19 -1.31 14.21
CA TYR A 133 -7.60 -1.31 13.83
C TYR A 133 -8.27 -2.60 14.37
N PRO A 134 -9.29 -2.49 15.23
CA PRO A 134 -9.82 -3.65 15.94
C PRO A 134 -10.57 -4.60 15.01
N SER A 135 -10.52 -5.90 15.35
CA SER A 135 -11.42 -6.94 14.83
C SER A 135 -11.42 -7.14 13.31
N THR A 136 -10.27 -6.97 12.64
CA THR A 136 -10.15 -7.28 11.20
C THR A 136 -9.81 -8.75 10.97
N PRO A 137 -10.26 -9.37 9.85
CA PRO A 137 -9.79 -10.69 9.45
C PRO A 137 -8.26 -10.73 9.28
N VAL A 138 -7.67 -9.67 8.70
CA VAL A 138 -6.21 -9.56 8.56
C VAL A 138 -5.49 -9.61 9.91
N LEU A 139 -5.97 -8.89 10.92
CA LEU A 139 -5.39 -8.96 12.28
C LEU A 139 -5.45 -10.38 12.83
N SER A 140 -6.58 -11.06 12.65
CA SER A 140 -6.76 -12.44 13.10
C SER A 140 -5.76 -13.39 12.43
N SER A 141 -5.56 -13.25 11.12
CA SER A 141 -4.56 -14.02 10.37
C SER A 141 -3.13 -13.69 10.79
N LEU A 142 -2.82 -12.44 11.10
CA LEU A 142 -1.49 -12.06 11.62
C LEU A 142 -1.23 -12.65 13.01
N GLN A 143 -2.24 -12.70 13.88
CA GLN A 143 -2.12 -13.34 15.19
C GLN A 143 -1.93 -14.86 15.07
N LEU A 144 -2.60 -15.50 14.11
CA LEU A 144 -2.39 -16.92 13.80
C LEU A 144 -0.97 -17.15 13.26
N CYS A 145 -0.51 -16.35 12.30
CA CYS A 145 0.85 -16.42 11.75
C CYS A 145 1.91 -16.26 12.85
N GLN A 146 1.72 -15.32 13.77
CA GLN A 146 2.61 -15.12 14.92
C GLN A 146 2.60 -16.33 15.86
N THR A 147 1.47 -17.04 15.98
CA THR A 147 1.35 -18.23 16.83
C THR A 147 2.04 -19.44 16.19
N VAL A 148 1.74 -19.72 14.90
CA VAL A 148 2.42 -20.77 14.13
C VAL A 148 3.93 -20.54 14.12
N TRP A 149 4.36 -19.30 13.90
CA TRP A 149 5.78 -18.94 13.95
C TRP A 149 6.42 -19.19 15.32
N ARG A 150 5.69 -18.92 16.42
CA ARG A 150 6.17 -19.20 17.78
C ARG A 150 6.35 -20.69 18.02
N ASP A 151 5.45 -21.51 17.50
CA ASP A 151 5.50 -22.98 17.67
C ASP A 151 6.62 -23.62 16.83
N ASP A 152 6.90 -23.07 15.64
CA ASP A 152 7.92 -23.59 14.70
C ASP A 152 9.33 -22.98 14.92
N GLY A 153 9.44 -21.88 15.67
CA GLY A 153 10.67 -21.10 15.83
C GLY A 153 11.69 -21.71 16.81
N VAL A 154 12.98 -21.50 16.53
CA VAL A 154 14.10 -21.95 17.39
C VAL A 154 14.16 -21.18 18.73
N MET A 155 13.44 -20.07 18.84
CA MET A 155 13.42 -19.17 19.99
C MET A 155 11.98 -18.76 20.29
N ASN A 156 11.53 -18.91 21.54
CA ASN A 156 10.27 -18.37 22.07
C ASN A 156 10.25 -16.82 21.95
N SER A 157 10.03 -16.29 20.75
CA SER A 157 10.08 -14.85 20.49
C SER A 157 8.68 -14.31 20.19
N ASP A 158 8.28 -13.27 20.92
CA ASP A 158 7.03 -12.53 20.68
C ASP A 158 7.20 -11.46 19.57
N LYS A 159 8.11 -11.67 18.61
CA LYS A 159 8.36 -10.71 17.54
C LYS A 159 7.11 -10.56 16.67
N THR A 160 6.67 -9.32 16.54
CA THR A 160 5.65 -8.92 15.57
C THR A 160 6.16 -9.09 14.14
N HIS A 161 5.24 -9.10 13.16
CA HIS A 161 5.55 -9.10 11.73
C HIS A 161 6.69 -8.12 11.41
N ARG A 162 7.66 -8.51 10.55
CA ARG A 162 8.90 -7.71 10.33
C ARG A 162 8.69 -6.25 9.88
N THR A 163 7.53 -5.92 9.33
CA THR A 163 7.14 -4.56 8.91
C THR A 163 5.99 -3.99 9.74
N ASP A 164 5.73 -4.53 10.93
CA ASP A 164 4.65 -4.06 11.81
C ASP A 164 3.27 -4.14 11.13
N GLY A 165 3.03 -5.17 10.31
CA GLY A 165 1.75 -5.36 9.60
C GLY A 165 1.45 -4.31 8.53
N LYS A 166 2.46 -3.59 8.02
CA LYS A 166 2.29 -2.47 7.06
C LYS A 166 2.52 -2.86 5.60
N CYS A 167 2.63 -4.15 5.28
CA CYS A 167 2.94 -4.57 3.92
C CYS A 167 1.77 -4.32 2.96
N SER A 168 2.11 -4.13 1.68
CA SER A 168 1.13 -3.89 0.62
C SER A 168 0.13 -5.03 0.46
N GLU A 169 0.56 -6.28 0.67
CA GLU A 169 -0.28 -7.48 0.61
C GLU A 169 -1.35 -7.46 1.71
N GLN A 170 -0.98 -7.03 2.92
CA GLN A 170 -1.90 -6.88 4.05
C GLN A 170 -2.87 -5.73 3.82
N MET A 171 -2.38 -4.60 3.28
CA MET A 171 -3.24 -3.47 2.94
C MET A 171 -4.25 -3.85 1.85
N ALA A 172 -3.83 -4.59 0.82
CA ALA A 172 -4.73 -5.11 -0.21
C ALA A 172 -5.79 -6.06 0.38
N ALA A 173 -5.41 -6.93 1.31
CA ALA A 173 -6.34 -7.83 1.97
C ALA A 173 -7.35 -7.09 2.87
N HIS A 174 -6.95 -6.03 3.58
CA HIS A 174 -7.91 -5.19 4.32
C HIS A 174 -8.97 -4.60 3.40
N LEU A 175 -8.53 -4.05 2.25
CA LEU A 175 -9.45 -3.49 1.27
C LEU A 175 -10.40 -4.56 0.72
N TYR A 176 -9.91 -5.78 0.45
CA TYR A 176 -10.74 -6.91 0.07
C TYR A 176 -11.82 -7.21 1.12
N PHE A 177 -11.46 -7.36 2.38
CA PHE A 177 -12.41 -7.67 3.46
C PHE A 177 -13.38 -6.53 3.77
N PHE A 178 -13.09 -5.30 3.34
CA PHE A 178 -14.04 -4.18 3.42
C PHE A 178 -15.03 -4.10 2.27
N SER A 179 -14.75 -4.75 1.13
CA SER A 179 -15.65 -4.81 -0.02
C SER A 179 -16.37 -6.14 -0.19
N GLU A 180 -15.81 -7.23 0.37
CA GLU A 180 -16.24 -8.60 0.11
C GLU A 180 -16.70 -9.32 1.37
N THR A 181 -17.59 -10.28 1.20
CA THR A 181 -18.10 -11.14 2.29
C THR A 181 -17.60 -12.57 2.22
N THR A 182 -17.06 -12.97 1.07
CA THR A 182 -16.50 -14.31 0.91
C THR A 182 -15.08 -14.34 1.47
N ASP A 183 -14.69 -15.45 2.07
CA ASP A 183 -13.33 -15.60 2.59
C ASP A 183 -12.31 -15.61 1.44
N LEU A 184 -11.24 -14.82 1.61
CA LEU A 184 -10.18 -14.68 0.62
C LEU A 184 -9.56 -16.01 0.18
N PRO A 185 -9.35 -17.01 1.08
CA PRO A 185 -8.88 -18.35 0.68
C PRO A 185 -9.72 -19.07 -0.36
N LEU A 186 -11.01 -18.74 -0.47
CA LEU A 186 -11.95 -19.37 -1.41
C LEU A 186 -11.91 -18.73 -2.81
N GLN A 187 -11.25 -17.58 -2.95
CA GLN A 187 -11.24 -16.81 -4.19
C GLN A 187 -10.23 -17.28 -5.23
N SER A 188 -9.28 -18.16 -4.84
CA SER A 188 -8.09 -18.47 -5.66
C SER A 188 -7.37 -17.19 -6.13
N ALA A 189 -7.31 -16.18 -5.26
CA ALA A 189 -6.80 -14.87 -5.59
C ALA A 189 -5.29 -14.92 -5.88
N ARG A 190 -4.84 -14.09 -6.83
CA ARG A 190 -3.43 -13.95 -7.19
C ARG A 190 -2.86 -12.68 -6.57
N VAL A 191 -1.62 -12.73 -6.10
CA VAL A 191 -0.96 -11.60 -5.46
C VAL A 191 0.45 -11.38 -5.99
N ALA A 192 0.79 -10.13 -6.28
CA ALA A 192 2.13 -9.68 -6.66
C ALA A 192 2.47 -8.40 -5.92
N ALA A 193 3.75 -8.21 -5.59
CA ALA A 193 4.24 -6.97 -4.97
C ALA A 193 5.52 -6.48 -5.66
N VAL A 194 5.54 -5.19 -5.98
CA VAL A 194 6.77 -4.48 -6.40
C VAL A 194 7.28 -3.61 -5.27
N THR A 195 8.60 -3.48 -5.15
CA THR A 195 9.24 -2.66 -4.11
C THR A 195 10.35 -1.79 -4.66
N LYS A 196 10.49 -0.61 -4.07
CA LYS A 196 11.63 0.29 -4.24
C LYS A 196 12.36 0.40 -2.89
N PRO A 197 13.40 -0.43 -2.66
CA PRO A 197 14.04 -0.57 -1.34
C PRO A 197 14.69 0.72 -0.82
N SER A 198 15.12 1.60 -1.73
CA SER A 198 15.69 2.90 -1.42
C SER A 198 15.34 3.89 -2.53
N ARG A 199 15.48 5.20 -2.28
CA ARG A 199 15.16 6.23 -3.28
C ARG A 199 15.92 6.07 -4.59
N ASN A 200 17.17 5.59 -4.48
CA ASN A 200 18.09 5.45 -5.61
C ASN A 200 18.07 4.03 -6.19
N ALA A 201 17.29 3.12 -5.61
CA ALA A 201 17.13 1.77 -6.16
C ALA A 201 16.07 1.76 -7.26
N ASP A 202 16.23 0.82 -8.18
CA ASP A 202 15.19 0.51 -9.15
C ASP A 202 14.00 -0.16 -8.47
N LEU A 203 12.82 0.10 -9.03
CA LEU A 203 11.61 -0.63 -8.69
C LEU A 203 11.77 -2.07 -9.19
N ARG A 204 11.39 -3.06 -8.39
CA ARG A 204 11.54 -4.47 -8.74
C ARG A 204 10.41 -5.34 -8.20
N ALA A 205 10.10 -6.42 -8.90
CA ALA A 205 9.28 -7.50 -8.38
C ALA A 205 9.93 -8.11 -7.12
N THR A 206 9.12 -8.46 -6.12
CA THR A 206 9.61 -9.05 -4.88
C THR A 206 8.71 -10.16 -4.39
N ASP A 207 9.30 -11.11 -3.68
CA ASP A 207 8.52 -12.12 -2.96
C ASP A 207 7.95 -11.51 -1.67
N PRO A 208 6.82 -12.04 -1.17
CA PRO A 208 6.31 -11.71 0.15
C PRO A 208 7.41 -11.79 1.21
N CYS A 209 7.49 -10.76 2.03
CA CYS A 209 8.58 -10.63 2.97
C CYS A 209 8.58 -11.74 4.04
N GLY A 210 9.75 -12.01 4.62
CA GLY A 210 9.93 -13.06 5.63
C GLY A 210 11.15 -13.90 5.27
N ASP A 211 11.84 -14.41 6.28
CA ASP A 211 12.99 -15.28 6.12
C ASP A 211 13.06 -16.19 7.36
N PRO A 212 12.59 -17.45 7.23
CA PRO A 212 12.65 -18.41 8.32
C PRO A 212 14.07 -18.68 8.81
N GLN A 213 15.07 -18.58 7.93
CA GLN A 213 16.48 -18.82 8.29
C GLN A 213 17.07 -17.68 9.13
N ARG A 214 16.45 -16.50 9.10
CA ARG A 214 16.85 -15.31 9.88
C ARG A 214 15.94 -15.02 11.06
N ASP A 215 15.12 -16.00 11.45
CA ASP A 215 14.13 -15.85 12.52
C ASP A 215 13.22 -14.61 12.33
N THR A 216 12.75 -14.41 11.09
CA THR A 216 11.85 -13.31 10.73
C THR A 216 10.64 -13.83 9.96
N TRP A 217 9.45 -13.79 10.56
CA TRP A 217 8.23 -14.04 9.82
C TRP A 217 7.72 -12.76 9.13
N GLY A 218 7.02 -12.94 8.03
CA GLY A 218 6.44 -11.84 7.29
C GLY A 218 5.22 -12.24 6.48
N CYS A 219 5.01 -11.53 5.37
CA CYS A 219 3.92 -11.80 4.44
C CYS A 219 3.99 -13.20 3.84
N ASN A 220 5.14 -13.88 3.84
CA ASN A 220 5.25 -15.26 3.36
C ASN A 220 4.29 -16.22 4.08
N LEU A 221 4.08 -16.05 5.39
CA LEU A 221 3.10 -16.83 6.14
C LEU A 221 1.68 -16.33 5.90
N PHE A 222 1.49 -15.01 5.83
CA PHE A 222 0.19 -14.40 5.60
C PHE A 222 -0.41 -14.78 4.23
N VAL A 223 0.36 -14.68 3.15
CA VAL A 223 -0.12 -15.09 1.82
C VAL A 223 -0.43 -16.58 1.76
N ALA A 224 0.30 -17.41 2.50
CA ALA A 224 0.04 -18.83 2.60
C ALA A 224 -1.23 -19.12 3.41
N SER A 225 -1.46 -18.43 4.54
CA SER A 225 -2.68 -18.60 5.35
C SER A 225 -3.92 -18.16 4.60
N GLU A 226 -3.81 -17.11 3.78
CA GLU A 226 -4.89 -16.61 2.94
C GLU A 226 -5.04 -17.39 1.62
N ASN A 227 -4.29 -18.49 1.42
CA ASN A 227 -4.28 -19.31 0.20
C ASN A 227 -4.11 -18.48 -1.10
N LEU A 228 -3.28 -17.44 -1.04
CA LEU A 228 -3.00 -16.56 -2.18
C LEU A 228 -1.96 -17.18 -3.10
N ARG A 229 -2.23 -17.17 -4.41
CA ARG A 229 -1.24 -17.55 -5.42
C ARG A 229 -0.28 -16.40 -5.68
N VAL A 230 0.90 -16.47 -5.07
CA VAL A 230 1.99 -15.52 -5.32
C VAL A 230 2.49 -15.67 -6.76
N LEU A 231 2.59 -14.57 -7.50
CA LEU A 231 3.15 -14.57 -8.85
C LEU A 231 4.65 -14.86 -8.82
N ASP A 232 5.14 -15.62 -9.81
CA ASP A 232 6.58 -15.82 -10.00
C ASP A 232 7.25 -14.50 -10.41
N ARG A 233 8.15 -14.00 -9.56
CA ARG A 233 8.89 -12.75 -9.76
C ARG A 233 9.88 -12.77 -10.93
N THR A 234 10.17 -13.94 -11.49
CA THR A 234 11.06 -14.09 -12.65
C THR A 234 10.36 -13.83 -13.99
N ILE A 235 9.02 -13.77 -13.97
CA ILE A 235 8.22 -13.42 -15.15
C ILE A 235 8.48 -11.96 -15.53
N ALA A 236 8.89 -11.75 -16.79
CA ALA A 236 9.09 -10.41 -17.32
C ALA A 236 7.74 -9.68 -17.47
N PRO A 237 7.63 -8.40 -17.05
CA PRO A 237 6.44 -7.60 -17.26
C PRO A 237 6.07 -7.49 -18.75
N ALA A 238 4.77 -7.51 -19.06
CA ALA A 238 4.26 -7.37 -20.42
C ALA A 238 3.23 -6.23 -20.49
N ALA A 239 3.18 -5.56 -21.64
CA ALA A 239 2.23 -4.50 -21.89
C ALA A 239 0.77 -4.98 -21.80
N TYR A 240 -0.10 -4.09 -21.38
CA TYR A 240 -1.55 -4.29 -21.32
C TYR A 240 -2.26 -3.02 -21.80
N ASP A 241 -3.55 -3.14 -22.09
CA ASP A 241 -4.42 -2.04 -22.46
C ASP A 241 -5.72 -2.16 -21.67
N LEU A 242 -6.00 -1.19 -20.80
CA LEU A 242 -7.19 -1.20 -19.93
C LEU A 242 -8.52 -1.18 -20.70
N THR A 243 -8.51 -0.81 -21.99
CA THR A 243 -9.72 -0.81 -22.81
C THR A 243 -10.07 -2.19 -23.35
N THR A 244 -9.12 -3.13 -23.39
CA THR A 244 -9.30 -4.45 -24.00
C THR A 244 -8.98 -5.61 -23.06
N VAL A 245 -8.05 -5.42 -22.11
CA VAL A 245 -7.64 -6.48 -21.17
C VAL A 245 -8.84 -6.90 -20.31
N ALA A 246 -9.08 -8.21 -20.21
CA ALA A 246 -10.26 -8.78 -19.55
C ALA A 246 -11.58 -8.08 -19.96
N GLY A 247 -11.75 -7.81 -21.26
CA GLY A 247 -12.95 -7.16 -21.80
C GLY A 247 -13.07 -5.67 -21.47
N GLY A 248 -12.01 -5.05 -20.96
CA GLY A 248 -11.96 -3.66 -20.58
C GLY A 248 -12.42 -3.40 -19.14
N VAL A 249 -11.94 -2.30 -18.56
CA VAL A 249 -12.33 -1.85 -17.23
C VAL A 249 -13.73 -1.24 -17.27
N ALA A 250 -14.62 -1.75 -16.43
CA ALA A 250 -15.98 -1.27 -16.26
C ALA A 250 -16.08 -0.14 -15.23
N VAL A 251 -15.34 -0.29 -14.11
CA VAL A 251 -15.37 0.65 -12.98
C VAL A 251 -13.95 0.86 -12.46
N ILE A 252 -13.63 2.12 -12.16
CA ILE A 252 -12.45 2.51 -11.38
C ILE A 252 -12.95 3.35 -10.20
N ASP A 253 -12.72 2.86 -8.98
CA ASP A 253 -13.03 3.56 -7.75
C ASP A 253 -11.97 3.25 -6.67
N GLN A 254 -12.23 3.62 -5.43
CA GLN A 254 -11.33 3.33 -4.31
C GLN A 254 -12.12 2.82 -3.12
N ILE A 255 -11.75 1.64 -2.64
CA ILE A 255 -12.07 1.18 -1.31
C ILE A 255 -11.11 1.88 -0.33
N GLN A 256 -11.65 2.46 0.73
CA GLN A 256 -10.87 3.20 1.74
C GLN A 256 -10.83 2.41 3.05
N LEU A 257 -9.70 2.46 3.76
CA LEU A 257 -9.50 1.73 5.00
C LEU A 257 -10.37 2.24 6.16
N CYS A 258 -10.68 3.54 6.18
CA CYS A 258 -11.40 4.20 7.27
C CYS A 258 -12.67 4.93 6.80
N SER A 259 -13.26 4.49 5.69
CA SER A 259 -14.41 5.18 5.05
C SER A 259 -15.12 4.28 4.04
N THR A 260 -16.20 4.78 3.44
CA THR A 260 -16.93 4.11 2.35
C THR A 260 -16.17 4.20 1.03
N ILE A 261 -16.58 3.37 0.05
CA ILE A 261 -16.07 3.42 -1.33
C ILE A 261 -16.21 4.82 -1.92
N ARG A 262 -15.12 5.32 -2.51
CA ARG A 262 -15.04 6.62 -3.17
C ARG A 262 -15.03 6.44 -4.68
N ARG A 263 -16.07 6.95 -5.34
CA ARG A 263 -16.19 6.99 -6.81
C ARG A 263 -15.67 8.32 -7.36
N TYR A 264 -15.04 8.30 -8.53
CA TYR A 264 -14.44 9.48 -9.17
C TYR A 264 -15.27 10.00 -10.33
#